data_AF-A0A822BF46-F1
#
_entry.id   AF-A0A822BF46-F1
#
_cell.length_a   1.000
_cell.length_b   1.000
_cell.length_c   1.000
_cell.angle_alpha   90.00
_cell.angle_beta   90.00
_cell.angle_gamma   90.00
#
_symmetry.space_group_name_H-M   'P 1'
#
loop_
_entity.id
_entity.type
_entity.pdbx_description
1 polymer ?
#
loop_
_entity_poly.entity_id
_entity_poly.type
_entity_poly.pdbx_seq_one_letter_code
_entity_poly.pdbx_strand_id
1 'polypeptide(L)'
;RRLIKGGERTLVWDIMEMKNEILYPHPVHGRIPNFRNNPDCSTNLAQLEEFQRARVIEICPSLAQEHLRLFSLAEGKVLLTPAPSIDNALFYKLDPKFLHIHDLSRAATKSGTAALGTIVNLTAVGNLHVDIVVVASVVVNPITGARLGE
;
A
#
# COMPACT_ATOMS: atom_id res chain seq x y z
N ARG A 1 9.32 -25.97 -1.18
CA ARG A 1 8.57 -24.73 -1.54
C ARG A 1 8.74 -23.61 -0.50
N ARG A 2 8.43 -23.82 0.79
CA ARG A 2 8.59 -22.78 1.85
C ARG A 2 10.03 -22.29 2.01
N LEU A 3 11.01 -23.20 1.98
CA LEU A 3 12.45 -22.86 2.07
C LEU A 3 12.92 -22.00 0.89
N ILE A 4 12.53 -22.36 -0.34
CA ILE A 4 12.88 -21.60 -1.56
C ILE A 4 12.30 -20.18 -1.47
N LYS A 5 11.00 -20.05 -1.18
CA LYS A 5 10.35 -18.73 -1.00
C LYS A 5 10.98 -17.90 0.12
N GLY A 6 11.43 -18.56 1.20
CA GLY A 6 12.16 -17.91 2.28
C GLY A 6 13.51 -17.36 1.81
N GLY A 7 14.30 -18.18 1.10
CA GLY A 7 15.60 -17.80 0.57
C GLY A 7 15.55 -16.59 -0.38
N GLU A 8 14.56 -16.53 -1.28
CA GLU A 8 14.40 -15.39 -2.19
C GLU A 8 14.10 -14.07 -1.45
N ARG A 9 13.29 -14.12 -0.38
CA ARG A 9 13.01 -12.93 0.43
C ARG A 9 14.24 -12.49 1.21
N THR A 10 14.92 -13.44 1.85
CA THR A 10 16.18 -13.20 2.58
C THR A 10 17.20 -12.55 1.67
N LEU A 11 17.37 -13.06 0.45
CA LEU A 11 18.29 -12.47 -0.53
C LEU A 11 17.97 -10.99 -0.81
N VAL A 12 16.71 -10.65 -1.09
CA VAL A 12 16.33 -9.25 -1.34
C VAL A 12 16.53 -8.38 -0.10
N TRP A 13 16.08 -8.84 1.07
CA TRP A 13 16.26 -8.12 2.33
C TRP A 13 17.74 -7.85 2.64
N ASP A 14 18.60 -8.87 2.50
CA ASP A 14 20.05 -8.75 2.68
C ASP A 14 20.66 -7.75 1.69
N ILE A 15 20.28 -7.82 0.41
CA ILE A 15 20.78 -6.88 -0.62
C ILE A 15 20.41 -5.43 -0.25
N MET A 16 19.16 -5.18 0.17
CA MET A 16 18.72 -3.82 0.48
C MET A 16 19.37 -3.27 1.77
N GLU A 17 19.58 -4.11 2.78
CA GLU A 17 20.32 -3.73 4.01
C GLU A 17 21.79 -3.45 3.70
N MET A 18 22.46 -4.31 2.92
CA MET A 18 23.85 -4.11 2.48
C MET A 18 24.04 -2.81 1.68
N LYS A 19 23.04 -2.43 0.87
CA LYS A 19 23.06 -1.18 0.10
C LYS A 19 22.63 0.05 0.91
N ASN A 20 22.24 -0.11 2.18
CA ASN A 20 21.74 0.98 3.02
C ASN A 20 20.57 1.78 2.39
N GLU A 21 19.72 1.06 1.64
CA GLU A 21 18.54 1.61 0.97
C GLU A 21 17.29 1.60 1.86
N ILE A 22 17.33 0.82 2.94
CA ILE A 22 16.24 0.67 3.89
C ILE A 22 16.10 1.90 4.77
N LEU A 23 14.85 2.33 4.93
CA LEU A 23 14.41 3.29 5.92
C LEU A 23 13.77 2.53 7.09
N TYR A 24 13.60 3.22 8.23
CA TYR A 24 12.87 2.66 9.36
C TYR A 24 11.54 2.01 8.90
N PRO A 25 11.19 0.80 9.40
CA PRO A 25 11.80 0.12 10.55
C PRO A 25 12.83 -0.97 10.21
N HIS A 26 13.91 -1.02 10.98
CA HIS A 26 14.88 -2.14 10.98
C HIS A 26 14.54 -3.20 12.06
N PRO A 27 15.02 -4.45 11.92
CA PRO A 27 15.57 -5.02 10.69
C PRO A 27 14.48 -5.19 9.61
N VAL A 28 14.83 -5.16 8.32
CA VAL A 28 13.85 -5.29 7.23
C VAL A 28 13.28 -6.71 7.06
N HIS A 29 13.89 -7.71 7.68
CA HIS A 29 13.47 -9.10 7.58
C HIS A 29 12.04 -9.31 8.10
N GLY A 30 11.22 -10.02 7.33
CA GLY A 30 9.83 -10.34 7.68
C GLY A 30 8.83 -9.20 7.44
N ARG A 31 9.19 -8.21 6.61
CA ARG A 31 8.32 -7.08 6.27
C ARG A 31 8.53 -6.64 4.82
N ILE A 32 7.52 -5.99 4.24
CA ILE A 32 7.71 -5.21 3.02
C ILE A 32 8.68 -4.04 3.32
N PRO A 33 9.81 -3.93 2.58
CA PRO A 33 10.79 -2.88 2.81
C PRO A 33 10.21 -1.47 2.65
N ASN A 34 10.46 -0.59 3.61
CA ASN A 34 10.39 0.85 3.39
C ASN A 34 11.77 1.31 2.94
N PHE A 35 11.88 1.97 1.79
CA PHE A 35 13.18 2.28 1.18
C PHE A 35 13.20 3.68 0.57
N ARG A 36 14.41 4.23 0.37
CA ARG A 36 14.63 5.64 -0.03
C ARG A 36 13.85 6.06 -1.29
N ASN A 37 13.78 5.19 -2.30
CA ASN A 37 13.16 5.51 -3.60
C ASN A 37 11.65 5.21 -3.65
N ASN A 38 11.01 4.93 -2.51
CA ASN A 38 9.56 4.71 -2.43
C ASN A 38 8.73 5.88 -3.05
N PRO A 39 9.06 7.17 -2.82
CA PRO A 39 8.36 8.28 -3.49
C PRO A 39 8.43 8.21 -5.02
N ASP A 40 9.58 7.83 -5.57
CA ASP A 40 9.78 7.70 -7.02
C ASP A 40 8.97 6.53 -7.58
N CYS A 41 8.94 5.39 -6.87
CA CYS A 41 8.08 4.26 -7.25
C CYS A 41 6.60 4.65 -7.28
N SER A 42 6.16 5.44 -6.30
CA SER A 42 4.78 5.95 -6.24
C SER A 42 4.49 6.87 -7.43
N THR A 43 5.45 7.72 -7.80
CA THR A 43 5.37 8.62 -8.97
C THR A 43 5.29 7.83 -10.27
N ASN A 44 6.10 6.79 -10.43
CA ASN A 44 6.06 5.93 -11.62
C ASN A 44 4.72 5.21 -11.77
N LEU A 45 4.19 4.66 -10.66
CA LEU A 45 2.88 4.02 -10.67
C LEU A 45 1.77 5.00 -11.04
N ALA A 46 1.86 6.23 -10.53
CA ALA A 46 0.90 7.29 -10.81
C ALA A 46 0.83 7.71 -12.29
N GLN A 47 1.88 7.45 -13.07
CA GLN A 47 1.92 7.75 -14.50
C GLN A 47 1.21 6.69 -15.36
N LEU A 48 0.84 5.54 -14.80
CA LEU A 48 0.13 4.50 -15.53
C LEU A 48 -1.30 4.96 -15.89
N GLU A 49 -1.74 4.67 -17.12
CA GLU A 49 -3.08 5.07 -17.59
C GLU A 49 -4.19 4.41 -16.74
N GLU A 50 -3.98 3.18 -16.30
CA GLU A 50 -4.86 2.48 -15.37
C GLU A 50 -5.01 3.26 -14.06
N PHE A 51 -3.90 3.74 -13.49
CA PHE A 51 -3.93 4.53 -12.27
C PHE A 51 -4.63 5.86 -12.47
N GLN A 52 -4.35 6.56 -13.57
CA GLN A 52 -4.98 7.84 -13.88
C GLN A 52 -6.50 7.70 -13.99
N ARG A 53 -7.00 6.64 -14.64
CA ARG A 53 -8.43 6.36 -14.81
C ARG A 53 -9.12 5.82 -13.55
N ALA A 54 -8.39 5.21 -12.63
CA ALA A 54 -8.94 4.65 -11.40
C ALA A 54 -9.56 5.73 -10.50
N ARG A 55 -10.71 5.44 -9.91
CA ARG A 55 -11.43 6.29 -8.96
C ARG A 55 -11.43 5.71 -7.55
N VAL A 56 -11.42 4.39 -7.41
CA VAL A 56 -11.37 3.66 -6.15
C VAL A 56 -10.14 2.75 -6.17
N ILE A 57 -9.23 2.96 -5.23
CA ILE A 57 -7.97 2.22 -5.14
C ILE A 57 -7.78 1.61 -3.76
N GLU A 58 -7.34 0.35 -3.72
CA GLU A 58 -6.95 -0.33 -2.49
C GLU A 58 -5.43 -0.31 -2.31
N ILE A 59 -4.95 0.19 -1.17
CA ILE A 59 -3.52 0.24 -0.82
C ILE A 59 -3.33 -0.23 0.62
N CYS A 60 -2.34 -1.11 0.86
CA CYS A 60 -2.03 -1.63 2.20
C CYS A 60 -1.52 -0.51 3.12
N PRO A 61 -1.79 -0.53 4.45
CA PRO A 61 -1.36 0.50 5.42
C PRO A 61 0.13 0.49 5.78
N SER A 62 1.01 -0.07 4.95
CA SER A 62 2.45 -0.12 5.24
C SER A 62 3.12 1.24 5.03
N LEU A 63 4.25 1.48 5.73
CA LEU A 63 5.06 2.68 5.50
C LEU A 63 5.61 2.73 4.07
N ALA A 64 5.91 1.55 3.50
CA ALA A 64 6.36 1.38 2.13
C ALA A 64 5.35 1.86 1.06
N GLN A 65 4.11 2.18 1.44
CA GLN A 65 3.08 2.63 0.50
C GLN A 65 2.40 3.93 0.93
N GLU A 66 2.92 4.62 1.96
CA GLU A 66 2.33 5.85 2.47
C GLU A 66 2.31 6.98 1.44
N HIS A 67 3.40 7.14 0.69
CA HIS A 67 3.48 8.11 -0.40
C HIS A 67 2.43 7.85 -1.48
N LEU A 68 2.17 6.59 -1.84
CA LEU A 68 1.15 6.26 -2.82
C LEU A 68 -0.27 6.53 -2.30
N ARG A 69 -0.54 6.28 -1.00
CA ARG A 69 -1.82 6.66 -0.37
C ARG A 69 -2.02 8.17 -0.41
N LEU A 70 -0.99 8.94 -0.06
CA LEU A 70 -1.03 10.41 -0.14
C LEU A 70 -1.31 10.88 -1.57
N PHE A 71 -0.57 10.35 -2.54
CA PHE A 71 -0.72 10.70 -3.95
C PHE A 71 -2.13 10.38 -4.46
N SER A 72 -2.65 9.20 -4.12
CA SER A 72 -4.02 8.79 -4.51
C SER A 72 -5.08 9.73 -3.96
N LEU A 73 -4.96 10.12 -2.68
CA LEU A 73 -5.88 11.08 -2.06
C LEU A 73 -5.76 12.48 -2.67
N ALA A 74 -4.55 12.94 -2.98
CA ALA A 74 -4.30 14.24 -3.62
C ALA A 74 -4.90 14.30 -5.03
N GLU A 75 -4.88 13.19 -5.77
CA GLU A 75 -5.54 13.02 -7.07
C GLU A 75 -7.07 12.83 -6.97
N GLY A 76 -7.66 12.99 -5.79
CA GLY A 76 -9.10 12.90 -5.59
C GLY A 76 -9.67 11.48 -5.63
N LYS A 77 -8.82 10.45 -5.54
CA LYS A 77 -9.25 9.04 -5.56
C LYS A 77 -9.78 8.62 -4.19
N VAL A 78 -10.84 7.81 -4.19
CA VAL A 78 -11.31 7.12 -3.00
C VAL A 78 -10.30 6.04 -2.64
N LEU A 79 -9.77 6.12 -1.43
CA LEU A 79 -8.78 5.20 -0.90
C LEU A 79 -9.45 4.17 0.01
N LEU A 80 -9.20 2.89 -0.26
CA LEU A 80 -9.49 1.78 0.62
C LEU A 80 -8.19 1.25 1.20
N THR A 81 -8.18 1.04 2.50
CA THR A 81 -7.03 0.46 3.19
C THR A 81 -7.52 -0.70 4.05
N PRO A 82 -6.95 -1.92 3.89
CA PRO A 82 -7.33 -3.06 4.71
C PRO A 82 -7.24 -2.74 6.19
N ALA A 83 -8.31 -3.06 6.93
CA ALA A 83 -8.32 -2.92 8.37
C ALA A 83 -7.65 -4.13 9.06
N PRO A 84 -7.13 -3.97 10.30
CA PRO A 84 -6.38 -5.04 10.97
C PRO A 84 -7.20 -6.29 11.30
N SER A 85 -8.52 -6.16 11.47
CA SER A 85 -9.41 -7.27 11.82
C SER A 85 -10.70 -7.20 11.00
N ILE A 86 -10.94 -8.26 10.23
CA ILE A 86 -12.12 -8.44 9.38
C ILE A 86 -13.43 -8.51 10.14
N ASP A 87 -13.39 -8.87 11.44
CA ASP A 87 -14.57 -8.97 12.29
C ASP A 87 -15.20 -7.59 12.56
N ASN A 88 -14.35 -6.56 12.60
CA ASN A 88 -14.78 -5.19 12.87
C ASN A 88 -14.92 -4.37 11.57
N ALA A 89 -13.98 -4.54 10.64
CA ALA A 89 -13.94 -3.82 9.37
C ALA A 89 -13.13 -4.61 8.35
N LEU A 90 -13.56 -4.60 7.08
CA LEU A 90 -12.73 -5.07 5.98
C LEU A 90 -11.76 -3.96 5.56
N PHE A 91 -12.27 -2.74 5.41
CA PHE A 91 -11.48 -1.59 4.99
C PHE A 91 -11.82 -0.35 5.83
N TYR A 92 -10.84 0.53 5.96
CA TYR A 92 -11.08 1.95 6.16
C TYR A 92 -11.17 2.63 4.80
N LYS A 93 -12.24 3.39 4.59
CA LYS A 93 -12.51 4.13 3.37
C LYS A 93 -12.32 5.62 3.61
N LEU A 94 -11.46 6.24 2.81
CA LEU A 94 -11.28 7.68 2.75
C LEU A 94 -11.78 8.17 1.40
N ASP A 95 -12.69 9.15 1.42
CA ASP A 95 -13.11 9.87 0.23
C ASP A 95 -12.62 11.32 0.37
N PRO A 96 -11.67 11.77 -0.47
CA PRO A 96 -11.00 13.06 -0.30
C PRO A 96 -11.96 14.25 -0.39
N LYS A 97 -13.15 14.10 -0.97
CA LYS A 97 -14.18 15.16 -0.97
C LYS A 97 -14.69 15.50 0.44
N PHE A 98 -14.48 14.62 1.42
CA PHE A 98 -14.83 14.84 2.82
C PHE A 98 -13.62 15.13 3.71
N LEU A 99 -12.43 15.32 3.12
CA LEU A 99 -11.21 15.66 3.85
C LEU A 99 -10.82 17.12 3.58
N HIS A 100 -10.26 17.78 4.58
CA HIS A 100 -9.57 19.04 4.34
C HIS A 100 -8.23 18.78 3.64
N ILE A 101 -7.82 19.68 2.74
CA ILE A 101 -6.55 19.53 2.01
C ILE A 101 -5.33 19.41 2.93
N HIS A 102 -5.38 20.07 4.09
CA HIS A 102 -4.32 20.01 5.10
C HIS A 102 -4.26 18.67 5.85
N ASP A 103 -5.33 17.86 5.79
CA ASP A 103 -5.40 16.55 6.45
C ASP A 103 -4.88 15.41 5.57
N LEU A 104 -4.63 15.62 4.27
CA LEU A 104 -4.28 14.52 3.34
C LEU A 104 -3.04 13.74 3.78
N SER A 105 -1.99 14.45 4.23
CA SER A 105 -0.77 13.81 4.74
C SER A 105 -1.05 12.96 5.97
N ARG A 106 -1.87 13.47 6.90
CA ARG A 106 -2.30 12.70 8.09
C ARG A 106 -3.13 11.49 7.67
N ALA A 107 -4.12 11.68 6.80
CA ALA A 107 -5.01 10.64 6.31
C ALA A 107 -4.28 9.49 5.62
N ALA A 108 -3.17 9.76 4.93
CA ALA A 108 -2.34 8.76 4.27
C ALA A 108 -1.56 7.85 5.26
N THR A 109 -1.33 8.28 6.50
CA THR A 109 -0.69 7.45 7.52
C THR A 109 -1.59 6.29 7.95
N LYS A 110 -1.01 5.19 8.43
CA LYS A 110 -1.78 4.05 8.98
C LYS A 110 -2.78 4.50 10.05
N SER A 111 -2.34 5.33 11.00
CA SER A 111 -3.17 5.80 12.11
C SER A 111 -4.24 6.78 11.63
N GLY A 112 -3.89 7.70 10.73
CA GLY A 112 -4.84 8.67 10.19
C GLY A 112 -5.91 8.03 9.30
N THR A 113 -5.56 7.01 8.52
CA THR A 113 -6.54 6.22 7.77
C THR A 113 -7.57 5.57 8.70
N ALA A 114 -7.11 4.98 9.82
CA ALA A 114 -8.02 4.38 10.80
C ALA A 114 -8.87 5.42 11.54
N ALA A 115 -8.32 6.61 11.80
CA ALA A 115 -9.01 7.67 12.55
C ALA A 115 -10.01 8.48 11.72
N LEU A 116 -9.72 8.69 10.43
CA LEU A 116 -10.52 9.54 9.53
C LEU A 116 -11.38 8.75 8.56
N GLY A 117 -11.05 7.48 8.33
CA GLY A 117 -11.76 6.62 7.40
C GLY A 117 -13.10 6.14 7.96
N THR A 118 -14.07 5.97 7.07
CA THR A 118 -15.30 5.25 7.40
C THR A 118 -15.08 3.75 7.30
N ILE A 119 -15.78 2.97 8.12
CA ILE A 119 -15.68 1.52 8.11
C ILE A 119 -16.47 0.94 6.94
N VAL A 120 -15.83 0.05 6.19
CA VAL A 120 -16.50 -0.85 5.24
C VAL A 120 -16.43 -2.25 5.82
N ASN A 121 -17.58 -2.86 6.08
CA ASN A 121 -17.71 -4.23 6.59
C ASN A 121 -18.24 -5.18 5.49
N LEU A 122 -18.43 -6.46 5.82
CA LEU A 122 -18.93 -7.47 4.90
C LEU A 122 -20.30 -7.15 4.28
N THR A 123 -21.18 -6.44 4.97
CA THR A 123 -22.49 -6.08 4.41
C THR A 123 -22.41 -4.90 3.44
N ALA A 124 -21.48 -3.98 3.66
CA ALA A 124 -21.24 -2.83 2.78
C ALA A 124 -20.39 -3.17 1.54
N VAL A 125 -19.62 -4.27 1.57
CA VAL A 125 -18.66 -4.60 0.50
C VAL A 125 -19.32 -5.06 -0.80
N GLY A 126 -20.54 -5.59 -0.75
CA GLY A 126 -21.20 -6.20 -1.93
C GLY A 126 -21.40 -5.24 -3.11
N ASN A 127 -21.45 -3.94 -2.86
CA ASN A 127 -21.59 -2.89 -3.89
C ASN A 127 -20.28 -2.13 -4.14
N LEU A 128 -19.16 -2.57 -3.55
CA LEU A 128 -17.89 -1.88 -3.67
C LEU A 128 -17.15 -2.34 -4.92
N HIS A 129 -17.00 -1.43 -5.88
CA HIS A 129 -16.09 -1.62 -7.01
C HIS A 129 -14.72 -1.04 -6.66
N VAL A 130 -13.68 -1.84 -6.89
CA VAL A 130 -12.28 -1.41 -6.73
C VAL A 130 -11.64 -1.47 -8.11
N ASP A 131 -11.16 -0.32 -8.59
CA ASP A 131 -10.55 -0.22 -9.92
C ASP A 131 -9.13 -0.82 -9.92
N ILE A 132 -8.37 -0.57 -8.83
CA ILE A 132 -7.00 -1.05 -8.66
C ILE A 132 -6.77 -1.57 -7.26
N VAL A 133 -6.07 -2.71 -7.17
CA VAL A 133 -5.50 -3.24 -5.93
C VAL A 133 -3.98 -3.20 -6.02
N VAL A 134 -3.35 -2.44 -5.12
CA VAL A 134 -1.89 -2.32 -5.06
C VAL A 134 -1.33 -3.38 -4.12
N VAL A 135 -0.74 -4.44 -4.69
CA VAL A 135 -0.22 -5.56 -3.90
C VAL A 135 1.27 -5.38 -3.63
N ALA A 136 1.61 -5.16 -2.35
CA ALA A 136 3.00 -5.12 -1.92
C ALA A 136 3.69 -6.49 -2.09
N SER A 137 4.94 -6.49 -2.51
CA SER A 137 5.74 -7.71 -2.71
C SER A 137 7.21 -7.44 -2.43
N VAL A 138 7.89 -8.42 -1.83
CA VAL A 138 9.34 -8.41 -1.64
C VAL A 138 10.06 -8.80 -2.93
N VAL A 139 9.51 -9.80 -3.64
CA VAL A 139 10.09 -10.32 -4.87
C VAL A 139 9.01 -10.36 -5.94
N VAL A 140 9.33 -9.89 -7.14
CA VAL A 140 8.47 -9.95 -8.32
C VAL A 140 9.28 -10.45 -9.51
N ASN A 141 8.72 -11.42 -10.24
CA ASN A 141 9.22 -11.81 -11.55
C ASN A 141 8.63 -10.86 -12.60
N PRO A 142 9.44 -10.02 -13.27
CA PRO A 142 8.94 -9.02 -14.20
C PRO A 142 8.38 -9.60 -15.50
N ILE A 143 8.67 -10.87 -15.82
CA ILE A 143 8.21 -11.53 -17.04
C ILE A 143 6.85 -12.19 -16.80
N THR A 144 6.69 -12.88 -15.67
CA THR A 144 5.48 -13.68 -15.39
C THR A 144 4.50 -13.01 -14.45
N GLY A 145 4.90 -11.94 -13.75
CA GLY A 145 4.11 -11.32 -12.69
C GLY A 145 4.02 -12.15 -11.41
N ALA A 146 4.71 -13.30 -11.33
CA ALA A 146 4.77 -14.09 -10.11
C ALA A 146 5.39 -13.26 -8.98
N ARG A 147 4.80 -13.32 -7.78
CA ARG A 147 5.20 -12.47 -6.66
C ARG A 147 5.32 -13.23 -5.35
N LEU A 148 6.20 -12.75 -4.48
CA LEU A 148 6.31 -13.15 -3.09
C LEU A 148 6.06 -11.93 -2.20
N GLY A 149 5.00 -12.00 -1.40
CA GLY A 149 4.78 -11.06 -0.29
C GLY A 149 5.80 -11.28 0.83
N GLU A 150 5.58 -10.67 1.99
CA GLU A 150 6.34 -10.98 3.21
C GLU A 150 6.21 -12.45 3.66
#